data_AF-A0A7H9SRN9-F1
#
_entry.id   AF-A0A7H9SRN9-F1
#
_cell.length_a   1.000
_cell.length_b   1.000
_cell.length_c   1.000
_cell.angle_alpha   90.00
_cell.angle_beta   90.00
_cell.angle_gamma   90.00
#
_symmetry.space_group_name_H-M   'P 1'
#
loop_
_entity.id
_entity.type
_entity.pdbx_description
1 polymer ?
#
loop_
_entity_poly.entity_id
_entity_poly.type
_entity_poly.pdbx_seq_one_letter_code
_entity_poly.pdbx_strand_id
1 'polypeptide(L)'
;IAPVPQALLTKYKWDANKALSAQMMNYLTQICPDWLKKYVNYGRSSLMRTVLPSVSLLQKSSSSPVTCHATGFYPNRAELI
;
A
#
# COMPACT_ATOMS: atom_id res chain seq x y z
N ILE A 1 12.59 -14.49 -11.71
CA ILE A 1 13.00 -14.35 -13.14
C ILE A 1 13.50 -12.93 -13.34
N ALA A 2 14.57 -12.71 -14.12
CA ALA A 2 14.95 -11.37 -14.53
C ALA A 2 14.06 -10.99 -15.73
N PRO A 3 13.11 -10.06 -15.58
CA PRO A 3 12.10 -9.79 -16.62
C PRO A 3 12.69 -9.06 -17.83
N VAL A 4 13.87 -8.45 -17.68
CA VAL A 4 14.57 -7.72 -18.73
C VAL A 4 16.05 -8.15 -18.80
N PRO A 5 16.68 -8.18 -19.99
CA PRO A 5 18.06 -8.64 -20.16
C PRO A 5 19.09 -7.90 -19.30
N GLN A 6 18.88 -6.60 -19.08
CA GLN A 6 19.74 -5.72 -18.28
C GLN A 6 19.84 -6.20 -16.82
N ALA A 7 18.84 -6.92 -16.32
CA ALA A 7 18.80 -7.44 -14.96
C ALA A 7 19.51 -8.81 -14.80
N LEU A 8 19.92 -9.46 -15.89
CA LEU A 8 20.51 -10.81 -15.85
C LEU A 8 21.82 -10.86 -15.06
N LEU A 9 22.69 -9.87 -15.22
CA LEU A 9 23.96 -9.82 -14.49
C LEU A 9 23.75 -9.77 -12.98
N THR A 10 22.80 -8.96 -12.52
CA THR A 10 22.43 -8.86 -11.10
C THR A 10 21.82 -10.16 -10.60
N LYS A 11 20.91 -10.77 -11.38
CA LYS A 11 20.33 -12.06 -11.06
C LYS A 11 21.41 -13.12 -10.85
N TYR A 12 22.37 -13.27 -11.75
CA TYR A 12 23.43 -14.27 -11.60
C TYR A 12 24.29 -14.03 -10.36
N LYS A 13 24.64 -12.78 -10.06
CA LYS A 13 25.37 -12.43 -8.84
C LYS A 13 24.59 -12.81 -7.57
N TRP A 14 23.28 -12.58 -7.55
CA TRP A 14 22.44 -12.89 -6.40
C TRP A 14 22.15 -14.38 -6.26
N ASP A 15 21.88 -15.08 -7.37
CA ASP A 15 21.65 -16.52 -7.40
C ASP A 15 22.89 -17.30 -6.92
N ALA A 16 24.10 -16.81 -7.21
CA ALA A 16 25.35 -17.38 -6.72
C ALA A 16 25.51 -17.23 -5.19
N ASN A 17 24.86 -16.24 -4.57
CA ASN A 17 24.94 -15.98 -3.14
C ASN A 17 23.81 -16.68 -2.37
N LYS A 18 24.03 -17.97 -2.07
CA LYS A 18 23.08 -18.80 -1.33
C LYS A 18 22.76 -18.27 0.08
N ALA A 19 23.75 -17.65 0.76
CA ALA A 19 23.55 -17.10 2.10
C ALA A 19 22.56 -15.92 2.07
N LEU A 20 22.73 -15.00 1.13
CA LEU A 20 21.79 -13.88 0.92
C LEU A 20 20.39 -14.39 0.58
N SER A 21 20.28 -15.40 -0.28
CA SER A 21 19.00 -16.01 -0.65
C SER A 21 18.29 -16.62 0.57
N ALA A 22 19.00 -17.38 1.40
CA ALA A 22 18.45 -17.98 2.62
C ALA A 22 18.03 -16.91 3.65
N GLN A 23 18.84 -15.86 3.83
CA GLN A 23 18.50 -14.73 4.70
C GLN A 23 17.25 -14.00 4.22
N MET A 24 17.15 -13.71 2.92
CA MET A 24 15.98 -13.06 2.32
C MET A 24 14.73 -13.94 2.47
N MET A 25 14.86 -15.24 2.25
CA MET A 25 13.75 -16.19 2.43
C MET A 25 13.26 -16.21 3.88
N ASN A 26 14.16 -16.30 4.87
CA ASN A 26 13.80 -16.22 6.28
C ASN A 26 13.15 -14.87 6.63
N TYR A 27 13.69 -13.76 6.10
CA TYR A 27 13.14 -12.44 6.34
C TYR A 27 11.72 -12.33 5.80
N LEU A 28 11.47 -12.73 4.55
CA LEU A 28 10.17 -12.58 3.91
C LEU A 28 9.12 -13.55 4.45
N THR A 29 9.51 -14.75 4.86
CA THR A 29 8.56 -15.79 5.28
C THR A 29 8.29 -15.81 6.78
N GLN A 30 9.24 -15.39 7.63
CA GLN A 30 9.11 -15.41 9.08
C GLN A 30 9.10 -14.00 9.66
N ILE A 31 10.20 -13.26 9.47
CA ILE A 31 10.45 -11.99 10.17
C ILE A 31 9.42 -10.92 9.76
N CYS A 32 9.26 -10.68 8.46
CA CYS A 32 8.40 -9.63 7.93
C CYS A 32 6.92 -9.82 8.35
N PRO A 33 6.30 -11.01 8.19
CA PRO A 33 4.95 -11.28 8.69
C PRO A 33 4.80 -11.07 10.20
N ASP A 34 5.80 -11.45 11.00
CA ASP A 34 5.74 -11.31 12.46
C ASP A 34 5.83 -9.85 12.90
N TRP A 35 6.70 -9.05 12.26
CA TRP A 35 6.73 -7.61 12.47
C TRP A 35 5.42 -6.96 12.02
N LEU A 36 4.84 -7.38 10.90
CA LEU A 36 3.56 -6.86 10.43
C LEU A 36 2.45 -7.11 11.45
N LYS A 37 2.32 -8.35 11.96
CA LYS A 37 1.35 -8.68 13.01
C LYS A 37 1.57 -7.83 14.26
N LYS A 38 2.83 -7.67 14.69
CA LYS A 38 3.18 -6.84 15.85
C LYS A 38 2.73 -5.39 15.68
N TYR A 39 3.04 -4.76 14.55
CA TYR A 39 2.68 -3.36 14.32
C TYR A 39 1.19 -3.16 14.06
N VAL A 40 0.50 -4.11 13.41
CA VAL A 40 -0.96 -4.08 13.29
C VAL A 40 -1.62 -4.13 14.66
N ASN A 41 -1.12 -4.98 15.57
CA ASN A 41 -1.62 -5.06 16.94
C ASN A 41 -1.35 -3.78 17.72
N TYR A 42 -0.14 -3.22 17.64
CA TYR A 42 0.21 -1.97 18.33
C TYR A 42 -0.58 -0.76 17.81
N GLY A 43 -0.77 -0.68 16.49
CA GLY A 43 -1.47 0.42 15.82
C GLY A 43 -2.96 0.20 15.65
N ARG A 44 -3.56 -0.84 16.25
CA ARG A 44 -4.92 -1.30 15.92
C ARG A 44 -5.98 -0.20 16.02
N SER A 45 -5.92 0.63 17.06
CA SER A 45 -6.86 1.74 17.25
C SER A 45 -6.79 2.77 16.12
N SER A 46 -5.58 3.10 15.66
CA SER A 46 -5.35 4.06 14.56
C SER A 46 -5.63 3.45 13.19
N LEU A 47 -5.23 2.20 12.95
CA LEU A 47 -5.40 1.52 11.66
C LEU A 47 -6.87 1.15 11.37
N MET A 48 -7.62 0.80 12.42
CA MET A 48 -9.04 0.47 12.30
C MET A 48 -9.95 1.70 12.47
N ARG A 49 -9.37 2.88 12.70
CA ARG A 49 -10.13 4.14 12.75
C ARG A 49 -10.79 4.37 11.40
N THR A 50 -12.04 4.79 11.42
CA THR A 50 -12.73 5.32 10.24
C THR A 50 -13.06 6.78 10.48
N VAL A 51 -12.97 7.57 9.42
CA VAL A 51 -13.39 8.98 9.41
C VAL A 51 -14.24 9.18 8.17
N LEU A 52 -15.48 9.62 8.38
CA LEU A 52 -16.43 9.86 7.29
C LEU A 52 -15.98 11.07 6.46
N PRO A 53 -16.26 11.08 5.15
CA PRO A 53 -15.98 12.23 4.31
C PRO A 53 -16.90 13.39 4.64
N SER A 54 -16.32 14.59 4.60
CA SER A 54 -17.10 15.80 4.39
C SER A 54 -17.35 15.94 2.89
N VAL A 55 -18.61 16.05 2.49
CA VAL A 55 -19.04 16.08 1.09
C VAL A 55 -19.59 17.46 0.73
N SER A 56 -19.13 18.02 -0.38
CA SER A 56 -19.66 19.24 -0.97
C SER A 56 -19.95 19.06 -2.46
N LEU A 57 -21.03 19.70 -2.92
CA LEU A 57 -21.38 19.76 -4.34
C LEU A 57 -20.90 21.10 -4.89
N LEU A 58 -20.07 21.04 -5.93
CA LEU A 58 -19.55 22.22 -6.59
C LEU A 58 -20.15 22.33 -7.99
N GLN A 59 -20.72 23.50 -8.27
CA GLN A 59 -21.20 23.87 -9.59
C GLN A 59 -20.67 25.27 -9.91
N LYS A 60 -19.83 25.40 -10.94
CA LYS A 60 -19.15 26.66 -11.27
C LYS A 60 -20.09 27.71 -11.87
N SER A 61 -21.08 27.27 -12.64
CA SER A 61 -22.12 28.08 -13.25
C SER A 61 -23.40 27.23 -13.38
N SER A 62 -24.57 27.85 -13.55
CA SER A 62 -25.85 27.14 -13.69
C SER A 62 -25.87 26.10 -14.82
N SER A 63 -25.02 26.24 -15.84
CA SER A 63 -24.87 25.31 -16.95
C SER A 63 -23.76 24.26 -16.76
N SER A 64 -22.90 24.41 -15.75
CA SER A 64 -21.80 23.48 -15.50
C SER A 64 -22.30 22.17 -14.87
N PRO A 65 -21.67 21.02 -15.17
CA PRO A 65 -21.91 19.78 -14.44
C PRO A 65 -21.65 19.95 -12.94
N VAL A 66 -22.42 19.22 -12.13
CA VAL A 66 -22.22 19.16 -10.68
C VAL A 66 -21.10 18.18 -10.37
N THR A 67 -20.11 18.62 -9.59
CA THR A 67 -19.02 17.77 -9.09
C THR A 67 -19.20 17.50 -7.61
N CYS A 68 -19.09 16.24 -7.20
CA CYS A 68 -19.04 15.83 -5.81
C CYS A 68 -17.58 15.85 -5.31
N HIS A 69 -17.29 16.62 -4.27
CA HIS A 69 -16.01 16.60 -3.57
C HIS A 69 -16.16 15.95 -2.20
N ALA A 70 -15.44 14.85 -1.98
CA ALA A 70 -15.30 14.21 -0.69
C ALA A 70 -13.90 14.50 -0.12
N THR A 71 -13.83 14.99 1.12
CA THR A 71 -12.56 15.38 1.78
C THR A 71 -12.55 14.94 3.24
N GLY A 72 -11.36 14.89 3.86
CA GLY A 72 -11.23 14.67 5.31
C GLY A 72 -11.54 13.25 5.79
N PHE A 73 -11.59 12.26 4.90
CA PHE A 73 -11.89 10.87 5.25
C PHE A 73 -10.65 10.00 5.38
N TYR A 74 -10.80 8.89 6.11
CA TYR A 74 -9.82 7.82 6.25
C TYR A 74 -10.56 6.47 6.43
N PRO A 75 -10.11 5.37 5.81
CA PRO A 75 -8.94 5.23 4.92
C PRO A 75 -9.14 5.89 3.55
N ASN A 76 -8.13 5.84 2.68
CA ASN A 76 -8.14 6.52 1.38
C ASN A 76 -9.12 5.93 0.34
N ARG A 77 -9.76 4.80 0.63
CA ARG A 77 -10.79 4.20 -0.23
C ARG A 77 -12.18 4.56 0.30
N ALA A 78 -12.98 5.20 -0.54
CA ALA A 78 -14.39 5.48 -0.31
C ALA A 78 -15.19 5.14 -1.58
N GLU A 79 -16.41 4.66 -1.41
CA GLU A 79 -17.37 4.43 -2.50
C GLU A 79 -18.50 5.46 -2.38
N LEU A 80 -18.78 6.14 -3.49
CA LEU A 80 -19.96 6.99 -3.65
C LEU A 80 -21.07 6.08 -4.18
N ILE A 81 -22.02 5.72 -3.32
CA ILE A 81 -23.21 4.92 -3.65
C ILE A 81 -24.37 5.88 -3.88
#